data_AF-A0A2E2UA57-F1
#
_entry.id   AF-A0A2E2UA57-F1
#
_cell.length_a   1.000
_cell.length_b   1.000
_cell.length_c   1.000
_cell.angle_alpha   90.00
_cell.angle_beta   90.00
_cell.angle_gamma   90.00
#
_symmetry.space_group_name_H-M   'P 1'
#
loop_
_entity.id
_entity.type
_entity.pdbx_description
1 polymer ?
#
loop_
_entity_poly.entity_id
_entity_poly.type
_entity_poly.pdbx_seq_one_letter_code
_entity_poly.pdbx_strand_id
1 'polypeptide(L)'
;MKYSLFLILFSCSFFIDQFDKDLLEEKGINTKSTTKQTHCEIIQKTILISENQNTVKQYQKFIGSISKRIPLKFIDRVVLWSMVQMNARPDLSSPTSKLQIFLSLQNKDYFFNAFSKSQEGYPQFYLLETLLKKFDSKYSLVELAGLYDQYFSHQLTVTKDFENFLVTHQLAIKKNPILSDFYIRGDESLREGETLPKISMKKMYRYYQKTSKKNYEVTNFLFKSQTKKSLTTECNFEMSLYENSIFLINDQLLKSHIFGYKSGQNMFFATASQANVKIEPIGNLPFFKGESNSRSAAMCHFMNSDKQTQMWFISSQSRDPGQHIFNLMEYGIENVDEIKSLDTMIKFSRHQFLKNPVRLVIESRRSSNKQIDELLKLNIPIYNSKKLGKIWGFYQSKNQSSFLLDDRRDGYVECNSN
;
A
#
# COMPACT_ATOMS: atom_id res chain seq x y z
N MET A 1 64.73 -28.79 -12.20
CA MET A 1 63.34 -29.00 -11.79
C MET A 1 62.56 -27.69 -11.95
N LYS A 2 61.93 -27.53 -13.12
CA LYS A 2 60.86 -26.56 -13.37
C LYS A 2 59.55 -27.36 -13.39
N TYR A 3 58.42 -26.67 -13.22
CA TYR A 3 57.03 -27.16 -13.21
C TYR A 3 56.41 -27.42 -11.83
N SER A 4 55.99 -26.34 -11.18
CA SER A 4 54.73 -26.31 -10.39
C SER A 4 54.41 -24.88 -10.00
N LEU A 5 53.89 -24.10 -10.95
CA LEU A 5 53.26 -22.80 -10.65
C LEU A 5 52.21 -22.41 -11.72
N PHE A 6 51.46 -23.38 -12.24
CA PHE A 6 50.43 -23.13 -13.27
C PHE A 6 49.03 -23.60 -12.90
N LEU A 7 48.82 -24.13 -11.67
CA LEU A 7 47.54 -24.72 -11.27
C LEU A 7 46.64 -23.81 -10.39
N ILE A 8 47.08 -22.60 -10.02
CA ILE A 8 46.29 -21.71 -9.15
C ILE A 8 45.47 -20.68 -9.96
N LEU A 9 45.83 -20.41 -11.23
CA LEU A 9 45.17 -19.38 -12.05
C LEU A 9 43.87 -19.85 -12.75
N PHE A 10 43.54 -21.15 -12.72
CA PHE A 10 42.28 -21.67 -13.30
C PHE A 10 41.08 -21.65 -12.33
N SER A 11 41.29 -21.31 -11.05
CA SER A 11 40.22 -21.36 -10.05
C SER A 11 39.34 -20.09 -10.02
N CYS A 12 39.88 -18.93 -10.41
CA CYS A 12 39.10 -17.68 -10.43
C CYS A 12 38.27 -17.51 -11.70
N SER A 13 38.74 -17.95 -12.87
CA SER A 13 37.98 -17.81 -14.13
C SER A 13 36.74 -18.71 -14.16
N PHE A 14 36.83 -19.93 -13.62
CA PHE A 14 35.68 -20.84 -13.53
C PHE A 14 34.61 -20.34 -12.54
N PHE A 15 35.03 -19.61 -11.49
CA PHE A 15 34.12 -18.95 -10.54
C PHE A 15 33.44 -17.70 -11.13
N ILE A 16 34.14 -16.97 -12.02
CA ILE A 16 33.58 -15.79 -12.71
C ILE A 16 32.55 -16.24 -13.77
N ASP A 17 32.85 -17.28 -14.56
CA ASP A 17 31.91 -17.82 -15.57
C ASP A 17 30.64 -18.44 -14.96
N GLN A 18 30.70 -18.94 -13.71
CA GLN A 18 29.52 -19.37 -12.96
C GLN A 18 28.74 -18.18 -12.37
N PHE A 19 29.40 -17.10 -11.96
CA PHE A 19 28.73 -15.91 -11.44
C PHE A 19 27.95 -15.14 -12.52
N ASP A 20 28.52 -15.01 -13.72
CA ASP A 20 27.91 -14.24 -14.81
C ASP A 20 26.70 -14.95 -15.43
N LYS A 21 26.63 -16.29 -15.34
CA LYS A 21 25.50 -17.07 -15.87
C LYS A 21 24.35 -17.27 -14.88
N ASP A 22 24.56 -17.17 -13.56
CA ASP A 22 23.53 -17.52 -12.55
C ASP A 22 22.85 -16.35 -11.83
N LEU A 23 23.35 -15.11 -11.93
CA LEU A 23 22.80 -13.95 -11.19
C LEU A 23 21.40 -13.48 -11.67
N LEU A 24 21.06 -13.72 -12.94
CA LEU A 24 19.78 -13.31 -13.53
C LEU A 24 18.87 -14.50 -13.87
N GLU A 25 19.43 -15.72 -13.88
CA GLU A 25 18.78 -16.92 -14.40
C GLU A 25 18.37 -17.96 -13.34
N GLU A 26 18.32 -17.64 -12.04
CA GLU A 26 17.85 -18.57 -10.99
C GLU A 26 16.64 -19.40 -11.49
N LYS A 27 16.91 -20.69 -11.73
CA LYS A 27 15.97 -21.65 -12.29
C LYS A 27 14.92 -21.94 -11.21
N GLY A 28 13.69 -21.47 -11.42
CA GLY A 28 12.53 -21.80 -10.57
C GLY A 28 11.61 -20.65 -10.18
N ILE A 29 11.85 -19.42 -10.64
CA ILE A 29 11.02 -18.26 -10.24
C ILE A 29 10.13 -17.81 -11.40
N ASN A 30 8.96 -18.42 -11.54
CA ASN A 30 7.91 -17.86 -12.39
C ASN A 30 7.35 -16.58 -11.74
N THR A 31 7.31 -15.48 -12.49
CA THR A 31 6.61 -14.25 -12.07
C THR A 31 5.09 -14.48 -12.19
N LYS A 32 4.51 -15.21 -11.24
CA LYS A 32 3.08 -15.45 -11.21
C LYS A 32 2.35 -14.15 -10.86
N SER A 33 1.60 -13.60 -11.81
CA SER A 33 0.62 -12.55 -11.53
C SER A 33 -0.36 -13.09 -10.49
N THR A 34 -0.45 -12.39 -9.36
CA THR A 34 -1.31 -12.76 -8.23
C THR A 34 -2.71 -12.19 -8.43
N THR A 35 -2.81 -10.98 -8.96
CA THR A 35 -4.08 -10.33 -9.26
C THR A 35 -4.42 -10.49 -10.74
N LYS A 36 -5.59 -11.09 -11.02
CA LYS A 36 -6.06 -11.32 -12.41
C LYS A 36 -6.72 -10.08 -13.01
N GLN A 37 -7.66 -9.48 -12.27
CA GLN A 37 -8.35 -8.26 -12.68
C GLN A 37 -7.70 -7.07 -11.99
N THR A 38 -7.05 -6.20 -12.76
CA THR A 38 -6.30 -5.05 -12.22
C THR A 38 -7.12 -3.76 -12.22
N HIS A 39 -8.18 -3.67 -13.03
CA HIS A 39 -9.03 -2.48 -13.12
C HIS A 39 -10.44 -2.83 -13.62
N CYS A 40 -11.35 -1.86 -13.54
CA CYS A 40 -12.62 -1.86 -14.26
C CYS A 40 -12.46 -1.17 -15.62
N GLU A 41 -12.96 -1.78 -16.71
CA GLU A 41 -12.84 -1.23 -18.07
C GLU A 41 -13.83 -0.10 -18.37
N ILE A 42 -15.03 -0.14 -17.78
CA ILE A 42 -16.12 0.82 -18.00
C ILE A 42 -16.29 1.67 -16.75
N ILE A 43 -16.74 2.94 -16.89
CA ILE A 43 -17.08 3.81 -15.76
C ILE A 43 -18.08 3.09 -14.85
N GLN A 44 -17.64 2.80 -13.62
CA GLN A 44 -18.47 2.24 -12.58
C GLN A 44 -18.91 3.34 -11.62
N LYS A 45 -20.17 3.23 -11.17
CA LYS A 45 -20.69 4.13 -10.13
C LYS A 45 -20.03 3.84 -8.80
N THR A 46 -19.80 2.58 -8.46
CA THR A 46 -19.12 2.20 -7.21
C THR A 46 -17.95 1.27 -7.50
N ILE A 47 -16.78 1.60 -6.95
CA ILE A 47 -15.59 0.74 -7.01
C ILE A 47 -14.99 0.63 -5.62
N LEU A 48 -14.64 -0.59 -5.21
CA LEU A 48 -13.93 -0.86 -3.96
C LEU A 48 -12.65 -1.62 -4.26
N ILE A 49 -11.57 -1.25 -3.58
CA ILE A 49 -10.31 -1.99 -3.64
C ILE A 49 -9.79 -2.33 -2.26
N SER A 50 -9.28 -3.54 -2.11
CA SER A 50 -8.55 -4.03 -0.93
C SER A 50 -7.61 -5.17 -1.37
N GLU A 51 -6.84 -5.72 -0.44
CA GLU A 51 -5.90 -6.82 -0.71
C GLU A 51 -6.60 -8.16 -0.92
N ASN A 52 -7.84 -8.34 -0.45
CA ASN A 52 -8.60 -9.54 -0.73
C ASN A 52 -10.08 -9.28 -1.06
N GLN A 53 -10.66 -10.25 -1.77
CA GLN A 53 -12.06 -10.21 -2.18
C GLN A 53 -13.03 -10.31 -1.00
N ASN A 54 -12.69 -11.12 0.02
CA ASN A 54 -13.56 -11.32 1.17
C ASN A 54 -13.85 -9.99 1.90
N THR A 55 -12.83 -9.16 2.13
CA THR A 55 -12.99 -7.87 2.83
C THR A 55 -13.95 -6.95 2.08
N VAL A 56 -13.83 -6.87 0.75
CA VAL A 56 -14.74 -6.07 -0.09
C VAL A 56 -16.18 -6.60 -0.01
N LYS A 57 -16.37 -7.91 -0.18
CA LYS A 57 -17.69 -8.55 -0.10
C LYS A 57 -18.37 -8.34 1.26
N GLN A 58 -17.62 -8.47 2.36
CA GLN A 58 -18.18 -8.28 3.70
C GLN A 58 -18.55 -6.83 3.94
N TYR A 59 -17.76 -5.87 3.46
CA TYR A 59 -18.11 -4.46 3.56
C TYR A 59 -19.35 -4.10 2.72
N GLN A 60 -19.49 -4.63 1.51
CA GLN A 60 -20.72 -4.42 0.71
C GLN A 60 -21.96 -4.96 1.43
N LYS A 61 -21.89 -6.17 2.01
CA LYS A 61 -22.99 -6.73 2.82
C LYS A 61 -23.33 -5.84 4.01
N PHE A 62 -22.31 -5.37 4.72
CA PHE A 62 -22.44 -4.48 5.86
C PHE A 62 -23.07 -3.13 5.50
N ILE A 63 -22.58 -2.45 4.46
CA ILE A 63 -23.17 -1.19 4.01
C ILE A 63 -24.58 -1.41 3.45
N GLY A 64 -24.83 -2.53 2.77
CA GLY A 64 -26.15 -2.89 2.26
C GLY A 64 -27.19 -3.13 3.36
N SER A 65 -26.78 -3.65 4.53
CA SER A 65 -27.67 -3.87 5.67
C SER A 65 -28.01 -2.57 6.41
N ILE A 66 -27.08 -1.61 6.47
CA ILE A 66 -27.27 -0.33 7.15
C ILE A 66 -27.96 0.70 6.25
N SER A 67 -27.55 0.81 4.97
CA SER A 67 -27.95 1.93 4.09
C SER A 67 -29.45 1.99 3.81
N LYS A 68 -30.19 0.90 4.02
CA LYS A 68 -31.65 0.88 3.90
C LYS A 68 -32.37 1.62 5.03
N ARG A 69 -31.70 1.78 6.18
CA ARG A 69 -32.28 2.31 7.42
C ARG A 69 -31.64 3.63 7.84
N ILE A 70 -30.35 3.77 7.57
CA ILE A 70 -29.52 4.88 8.05
C ILE A 70 -28.84 5.51 6.83
N PRO A 71 -29.17 6.76 6.47
CA PRO A 71 -28.54 7.44 5.36
C PRO A 71 -27.10 7.79 5.72
N LEU A 72 -26.15 7.28 4.93
CA LEU A 72 -24.70 7.49 5.11
C LEU A 72 -24.15 8.32 3.94
N LYS A 73 -23.50 9.45 4.25
CA LYS A 73 -22.72 10.25 3.29
C LYS A 73 -21.49 9.46 2.84
N PHE A 74 -20.82 9.94 1.78
CA PHE A 74 -19.58 9.35 1.29
C PHE A 74 -18.51 9.26 2.40
N ILE A 75 -18.34 10.32 3.19
CA ILE A 75 -17.34 10.35 4.26
C ILE A 75 -17.62 9.35 5.38
N ASP A 76 -18.90 9.10 5.69
CA ASP A 76 -19.31 8.11 6.70
C ASP A 76 -18.91 6.70 6.24
N ARG A 77 -19.16 6.40 4.96
CA ARG A 77 -18.78 5.15 4.32
C ARG A 77 -17.27 4.96 4.31
N VAL A 78 -16.51 6.03 4.02
CA VAL A 78 -15.04 6.01 4.07
C VAL A 78 -14.51 5.67 5.48
N VAL A 79 -15.10 6.26 6.51
CA VAL A 79 -14.71 5.96 7.91
C VAL A 79 -15.04 4.51 8.27
N LEU A 80 -16.23 4.05 7.92
CA LEU A 80 -16.64 2.65 8.11
C LEU A 80 -15.74 1.67 7.34
N TRP A 81 -15.34 2.01 6.12
CA TRP A 81 -14.42 1.21 5.32
C TRP A 81 -13.03 1.11 5.96
N SER A 82 -12.56 2.22 6.52
CA SER A 82 -11.29 2.27 7.26
C SER A 82 -11.34 1.38 8.51
N MET A 83 -12.45 1.36 9.24
CA MET A 83 -12.65 0.45 10.38
C MET A 83 -12.63 -1.02 9.96
N VAL A 84 -13.24 -1.36 8.81
CA VAL A 84 -13.14 -2.73 8.25
C VAL A 84 -11.68 -3.08 7.95
N GLN A 85 -10.91 -2.17 7.35
CA GLN A 85 -9.49 -2.42 7.09
C GLN A 85 -8.65 -2.56 8.36
N MET A 86 -8.97 -1.82 9.42
CA MET A 86 -8.31 -1.98 10.72
C MET A 86 -8.48 -3.39 11.28
N ASN A 87 -9.65 -4.00 11.09
CA ASN A 87 -9.89 -5.39 11.48
C ASN A 87 -9.23 -6.40 10.52
N ALA A 88 -9.17 -6.09 9.22
CA ALA A 88 -8.54 -6.96 8.23
C ALA A 88 -7.00 -7.02 8.36
N ARG A 89 -6.36 -5.90 8.69
CA ARG A 89 -4.91 -5.74 8.81
C ARG A 89 -4.51 -5.03 10.11
N PRO A 90 -4.75 -5.64 11.28
CA PRO A 90 -4.44 -5.03 12.57
C PRO A 90 -2.93 -4.86 12.79
N ASP A 91 -2.09 -5.47 11.95
CA ASP A 91 -0.64 -5.36 11.91
C ASP A 91 -0.12 -4.14 11.12
N LEU A 92 -0.92 -3.57 10.20
CA LEU A 92 -0.52 -2.42 9.37
C LEU A 92 -1.49 -1.24 9.42
N SER A 93 -2.78 -1.50 9.66
CA SER A 93 -3.88 -0.54 9.81
C SER A 93 -4.39 -0.55 11.25
N SER A 94 -3.47 -0.57 12.22
CA SER A 94 -3.79 -0.45 13.64
C SER A 94 -4.19 1.00 13.97
N PRO A 95 -4.95 1.28 15.03
CA PRO A 95 -5.16 2.65 15.50
C PRO A 95 -3.87 3.48 15.67
N THR A 96 -2.74 2.82 15.96
CA THR A 96 -1.41 3.45 16.07
C THR A 96 -0.74 3.78 14.73
N SER A 97 -1.28 3.29 13.63
CA SER A 97 -0.71 3.44 12.30
C SER A 97 -0.81 4.86 11.77
N LYS A 98 0.19 5.24 10.97
CA LYS A 98 0.09 6.37 10.07
C LYS A 98 -1.02 6.09 9.05
N LEU A 99 -1.83 7.09 8.76
CA LEU A 99 -2.83 7.02 7.69
C LEU A 99 -2.61 8.18 6.72
N GLN A 100 -2.42 7.83 5.45
CA GLN A 100 -2.34 8.78 4.35
C GLN A 100 -3.53 8.59 3.42
N ILE A 101 -4.10 9.68 2.94
CA ILE A 101 -5.35 9.70 2.18
C ILE A 101 -5.23 10.70 1.04
N PHE A 102 -5.54 10.26 -0.17
CA PHE A 102 -6.12 11.13 -1.19
C PHE A 102 -7.64 11.01 -1.17
N LEU A 103 -8.33 12.15 -1.19
CA LEU A 103 -9.79 12.24 -1.13
C LEU A 103 -10.25 13.25 -2.18
N SER A 104 -11.11 12.82 -3.10
CA SER A 104 -11.86 13.71 -3.98
C SER A 104 -13.29 13.75 -3.50
N LEU A 105 -13.77 14.94 -3.13
CA LEU A 105 -15.15 15.14 -2.71
C LEU A 105 -15.71 16.33 -3.48
N GLN A 106 -16.77 16.11 -4.25
CA GLN A 106 -17.40 17.13 -5.09
C GLN A 106 -16.38 17.84 -6.02
N ASN A 107 -15.50 17.07 -6.67
CA ASN A 107 -14.44 17.54 -7.56
C ASN A 107 -13.40 18.46 -6.89
N LYS A 108 -13.25 18.37 -5.57
CA LYS A 108 -12.14 18.97 -4.83
C LYS A 108 -11.26 17.88 -4.25
N ASP A 109 -9.97 17.99 -4.52
CA ASP A 109 -8.98 17.03 -4.08
C ASP A 109 -8.31 17.48 -2.79
N TYR A 110 -8.13 16.53 -1.88
CA TYR A 110 -7.51 16.73 -0.58
C TYR A 110 -6.46 15.65 -0.35
N PHE A 111 -5.36 16.06 0.29
CA PHE A 111 -4.38 15.15 0.84
C PHE A 111 -4.35 15.26 2.36
N PHE A 112 -4.26 14.13 3.04
CA PHE A 112 -4.04 14.07 4.48
C PHE A 112 -2.97 13.03 4.79
N ASN A 113 -2.09 13.35 5.72
CA ASN A 113 -1.11 12.44 6.30
C ASN A 113 -1.09 12.63 7.81
N ALA A 114 -1.65 11.67 8.55
CA ALA A 114 -1.73 11.71 9.99
C ALA A 114 -0.73 10.76 10.65
N PHE A 115 0.03 11.28 11.60
CA PHE A 115 0.99 10.54 12.41
C PHE A 115 1.10 11.13 13.83
N SER A 116 1.75 10.39 14.73
CA SER A 116 2.01 10.84 16.10
C SER A 116 3.51 10.96 16.32
N LYS A 117 3.99 12.10 16.83
CA LYS A 117 5.38 12.27 17.27
C LYS A 117 5.72 11.38 18.47
N SER A 118 4.72 10.96 19.24
CA SER A 118 4.87 10.00 20.34
C SER A 118 4.71 8.56 19.86
N GLN A 119 5.46 7.63 20.46
CA GLN A 119 5.40 6.19 20.14
C GLN A 119 4.05 5.52 20.45
N GLU A 120 3.15 6.19 21.17
CA GLU A 120 1.91 5.57 21.68
C GLU A 120 0.64 6.34 21.28
N GLY A 121 0.68 7.10 20.18
CA GLY A 121 -0.49 7.85 19.69
C GLY A 121 -1.43 7.02 18.81
N TYR A 122 -2.66 7.52 18.59
CA TYR A 122 -3.66 6.91 17.72
C TYR A 122 -4.06 7.81 16.53
N PRO A 123 -3.10 8.20 15.66
CA PRO A 123 -3.35 9.20 14.63
C PRO A 123 -4.35 8.74 13.57
N GLN A 124 -4.51 7.43 13.34
CA GLN A 124 -5.51 6.93 12.41
C GLN A 124 -6.93 7.31 12.87
N PHE A 125 -7.28 7.07 14.14
CA PHE A 125 -8.58 7.47 14.70
C PHE A 125 -8.75 8.99 14.72
N TYR A 126 -7.69 9.72 15.07
CA TYR A 126 -7.71 11.18 15.06
C TYR A 126 -8.01 11.75 13.67
N LEU A 127 -7.42 11.18 12.61
CA LEU A 127 -7.70 11.60 11.24
C LEU A 127 -9.14 11.28 10.84
N LEU A 128 -9.65 10.08 11.16
CA LEU A 128 -11.04 9.72 10.86
C LEU A 128 -12.03 10.66 11.55
N GLU A 129 -11.79 11.04 12.81
CA GLU A 129 -12.62 12.03 13.51
C GLU A 129 -12.50 13.43 12.87
N THR A 130 -11.29 13.83 12.48
CA THR A 130 -11.02 15.10 11.80
C THR A 130 -11.76 15.19 10.46
N LEU A 131 -11.80 14.10 9.70
CA LEU A 131 -12.55 14.03 8.44
C LEU A 131 -14.05 14.20 8.64
N LEU A 132 -14.63 13.52 9.64
CA LEU A 132 -16.06 13.65 9.96
C LEU A 132 -16.42 15.09 10.33
N LYS A 133 -15.57 15.75 11.13
CA LYS A 133 -15.73 17.16 11.51
C LYS A 133 -15.56 18.10 10.30
N LYS A 134 -14.50 17.91 9.49
CA LYS A 134 -14.18 18.78 8.35
C LYS A 134 -15.25 18.75 7.25
N PHE A 135 -15.92 17.62 7.08
CA PHE A 135 -16.92 17.40 6.02
C PHE A 135 -18.35 17.30 6.56
N ASP A 136 -18.60 17.88 7.74
CA ASP A 136 -19.91 18.04 8.38
C ASP A 136 -20.74 16.75 8.35
N SER A 137 -20.13 15.65 8.79
CA SER A 137 -20.87 14.40 8.98
C SER A 137 -21.94 14.58 10.05
N LYS A 138 -23.09 13.94 9.84
CA LYS A 138 -24.14 13.85 10.86
C LYS A 138 -23.77 12.90 12.00
N TYR A 139 -22.81 12.01 11.77
CA TYR A 139 -22.41 10.99 12.72
C TYR A 139 -21.01 11.28 13.24
N SER A 140 -20.88 11.19 14.56
CA SER A 140 -19.61 11.15 15.25
C SER A 140 -18.89 9.81 15.02
N LEU A 141 -17.59 9.78 15.32
CA LEU A 141 -16.80 8.56 15.20
C LEU A 141 -17.33 7.43 16.11
N VAL A 142 -17.88 7.77 17.28
CA VAL A 142 -18.48 6.78 18.20
C VAL A 142 -19.78 6.19 17.68
N GLU A 143 -20.60 6.98 17.00
CA GLU A 143 -21.83 6.50 16.38
C GLU A 143 -21.51 5.54 15.24
N LEU A 144 -20.58 5.90 14.36
CA LEU A 144 -20.13 5.02 13.28
C LEU A 144 -19.46 3.74 13.81
N ALA A 145 -18.64 3.85 14.86
CA ALA A 145 -18.08 2.68 15.55
C ALA A 145 -19.18 1.79 16.17
N GLY A 146 -20.27 2.39 16.65
CA GLY A 146 -21.45 1.66 17.11
C GLY A 146 -22.16 0.92 15.99
N LEU A 147 -22.34 1.55 14.82
CA LEU A 147 -22.91 0.90 13.63
C LEU A 147 -22.04 -0.26 13.16
N TYR A 148 -20.71 -0.09 13.15
CA TYR A 148 -19.77 -1.17 12.87
C TYR A 148 -19.97 -2.35 13.82
N ASP A 149 -19.92 -2.10 15.14
CA ASP A 149 -20.04 -3.17 16.13
C ASP A 149 -21.39 -3.88 16.06
N GLN A 150 -22.47 -3.17 15.74
CA GLN A 150 -23.82 -3.72 15.66
C GLN A 150 -24.09 -4.53 14.38
N TYR A 151 -23.68 -4.04 13.21
CA TYR A 151 -24.12 -4.60 11.92
C TYR A 151 -23.03 -5.33 11.14
N PHE A 152 -21.75 -5.17 11.48
CA PHE A 152 -20.66 -5.89 10.79
C PHE A 152 -20.59 -7.35 11.27
N SER A 153 -20.73 -8.29 10.33
CA SER A 153 -20.67 -9.73 10.59
C SER A 153 -19.22 -10.27 10.64
N HIS A 154 -19.01 -11.33 11.43
CA HIS A 154 -17.69 -11.93 11.77
C HIS A 154 -17.08 -12.79 10.66
N GLN A 155 -16.87 -12.25 9.46
CA GLN A 155 -16.46 -13.08 8.31
C GLN A 155 -15.29 -12.53 7.50
N LEU A 156 -14.47 -11.65 8.09
CA LEU A 156 -13.20 -11.31 7.46
C LEU A 156 -12.29 -12.53 7.46
N THR A 157 -11.43 -12.68 6.44
CA THR A 157 -10.46 -13.77 6.38
C THR A 157 -9.04 -13.25 6.35
N VAL A 158 -8.12 -14.01 6.96
CA VAL A 158 -6.68 -13.74 6.96
C VAL A 158 -6.18 -13.67 5.51
N THR A 159 -5.38 -12.66 5.21
CA THR A 159 -4.68 -12.51 3.93
C THR A 159 -3.30 -13.16 3.99
N LYS A 160 -2.69 -13.47 2.84
CA LYS A 160 -1.36 -14.09 2.81
C LYS A 160 -0.29 -13.27 3.53
N ASP A 161 -0.30 -11.96 3.33
CA ASP A 161 0.64 -11.05 4.00
C ASP A 161 0.43 -11.02 5.52
N PHE A 162 -0.81 -11.12 5.99
CA PHE A 162 -1.08 -11.17 7.43
C PHE A 162 -0.73 -12.52 8.04
N GLU A 163 -0.98 -13.64 7.35
CA GLU A 163 -0.46 -14.95 7.76
C GLU A 163 1.05 -14.90 7.95
N ASN A 164 1.80 -14.37 6.97
CA ASN A 164 3.25 -14.26 7.07
C ASN A 164 3.68 -13.48 8.32
N PHE A 165 2.97 -12.40 8.67
CA PHE A 165 3.19 -11.64 9.90
C PHE A 165 2.93 -12.49 11.16
N LEU A 166 1.79 -13.20 11.21
CA LEU A 166 1.41 -14.03 12.35
C LEU A 166 2.39 -15.18 12.58
N VAL A 167 2.78 -15.89 11.52
CA VAL A 167 3.76 -16.99 11.58
C VAL A 167 5.12 -16.50 12.08
N THR A 168 5.58 -15.37 11.56
CA THR A 168 6.88 -14.78 11.96
C THR A 168 6.92 -14.44 13.46
N HIS A 169 5.77 -14.09 14.06
CA HIS A 169 5.68 -13.64 15.44
C HIS A 169 4.92 -14.60 16.36
N GLN A 170 4.65 -15.82 15.92
CA GLN A 170 3.78 -16.77 16.60
C GLN A 170 4.14 -16.99 18.08
N LEU A 171 5.44 -17.16 18.39
CA LEU A 171 5.91 -17.37 19.75
C LEU A 171 5.63 -16.17 20.66
N ALA A 172 5.78 -14.95 20.16
CA ALA A 172 5.48 -13.74 20.91
C ALA A 172 3.97 -13.55 21.08
N ILE A 173 3.18 -13.89 20.05
CA ILE A 173 1.71 -13.84 20.09
C ILE A 173 1.18 -14.82 21.14
N LYS A 174 1.66 -16.07 21.16
CA LYS A 174 1.27 -17.09 22.15
C LYS A 174 1.52 -16.67 23.60
N LYS A 175 2.56 -15.87 23.85
CA LYS A 175 2.89 -15.35 25.20
C LYS A 175 1.91 -14.29 25.68
N ASN A 176 1.15 -13.65 24.79
CA ASN A 176 0.19 -12.61 25.15
C ASN A 176 -1.23 -13.19 25.15
N PRO A 177 -1.94 -13.27 26.30
CA PRO A 177 -3.25 -13.92 26.37
C PRO A 177 -4.30 -13.33 25.42
N ILE A 178 -4.31 -12.00 25.24
CA ILE A 178 -5.29 -11.30 24.38
C ILE A 178 -5.01 -11.61 22.91
N LEU A 179 -3.75 -11.52 22.47
CA LEU A 179 -3.39 -11.81 21.09
C LEU A 179 -3.47 -13.31 20.79
N SER A 180 -3.16 -14.17 21.76
CA SER A 180 -3.25 -15.62 21.64
C SER A 180 -4.70 -16.06 21.42
N ASP A 181 -5.64 -15.58 22.24
CA ASP A 181 -7.07 -15.89 22.09
C ASP A 181 -7.62 -15.50 20.71
N PHE A 182 -7.06 -14.43 20.12
CA PHE A 182 -7.56 -13.89 18.86
C PHE A 182 -6.90 -14.49 17.61
N TYR A 183 -5.61 -14.82 17.68
CA TYR A 183 -4.78 -15.17 16.51
C TYR A 183 -4.16 -16.57 16.55
N ILE A 184 -4.36 -17.34 17.63
CA ILE A 184 -3.88 -18.72 17.76
C ILE A 184 -5.08 -19.66 17.87
N ARG A 185 -5.05 -20.78 17.12
CA ARG A 185 -6.01 -21.88 17.22
C ARG A 185 -5.26 -23.16 17.52
N GLY A 186 -5.53 -23.74 18.69
CA GLY A 186 -4.71 -24.83 19.22
C GLY A 186 -3.25 -24.37 19.35
N ASP A 187 -2.37 -24.95 18.55
CA ASP A 187 -0.94 -24.62 18.56
C ASP A 187 -0.48 -23.77 17.37
N GLU A 188 -1.35 -23.40 16.45
CA GLU A 188 -0.97 -22.68 15.23
C GLU A 188 -1.54 -21.27 15.17
N SER A 189 -0.81 -20.37 14.52
CA SER A 189 -1.35 -19.07 14.13
C SER A 189 -2.35 -19.20 12.99
N LEU A 190 -3.32 -18.30 12.93
CA LEU A 190 -4.28 -18.28 11.83
C LEU A 190 -3.60 -18.19 10.45
N ARG A 191 -4.12 -18.96 9.49
CA ARG A 191 -3.64 -19.13 8.11
C ARG A 191 -4.52 -18.39 7.11
N GLU A 192 -3.98 -18.13 5.91
CA GLU A 192 -4.74 -17.54 4.81
C GLU A 192 -6.10 -18.23 4.61
N GLY A 193 -7.17 -17.44 4.46
CA GLY A 193 -8.53 -17.95 4.28
C GLY A 193 -9.27 -18.29 5.57
N GLU A 194 -8.58 -18.44 6.70
CA GLU A 194 -9.24 -18.62 7.99
C GLU A 194 -9.95 -17.34 8.45
N THR A 195 -11.06 -17.50 9.18
CA THR A 195 -11.87 -16.37 9.66
C THR A 195 -11.16 -15.60 10.76
N LEU A 196 -11.08 -14.27 10.61
CA LEU A 196 -10.69 -13.31 11.63
C LEU A 196 -11.88 -12.97 12.53
N PRO A 197 -11.72 -13.02 13.86
CA PRO A 197 -12.76 -12.54 14.74
C PRO A 197 -12.95 -11.02 14.59
N LYS A 198 -14.11 -10.49 15.03
CA LYS A 198 -14.41 -9.05 14.94
C LYS A 198 -13.79 -8.30 16.11
N ILE A 199 -13.07 -7.21 15.81
CA ILE A 199 -12.57 -6.29 16.82
C ILE A 199 -13.61 -5.19 17.11
N SER A 200 -13.91 -4.93 18.37
CA SER A 200 -14.88 -3.89 18.75
C SER A 200 -14.30 -2.48 18.57
N MET A 201 -14.84 -1.74 17.62
CA MET A 201 -14.44 -0.37 17.32
C MET A 201 -14.96 0.62 18.37
N LYS A 202 -16.12 0.35 18.99
CA LYS A 202 -16.64 1.19 20.07
C LYS A 202 -15.79 1.09 21.33
N LYS A 203 -15.30 -0.12 21.67
CA LYS A 203 -14.30 -0.29 22.75
C LYS A 203 -13.00 0.43 22.41
N MET A 204 -12.55 0.35 21.15
CA MET A 204 -11.35 1.07 20.71
C MET A 204 -11.50 2.58 20.83
N TYR A 205 -12.64 3.14 20.39
CA TYR A 205 -12.92 4.57 20.52
C TYR A 205 -12.92 5.03 21.98
N ARG A 206 -13.54 4.27 22.89
CA ARG A 206 -13.52 4.58 24.33
C ARG A 206 -12.11 4.55 24.90
N TYR A 207 -11.27 3.62 24.46
CA TYR A 207 -9.87 3.57 24.86
C TYR A 207 -9.10 4.78 24.33
N TYR A 208 -9.29 5.11 23.04
CA TYR A 208 -8.73 6.30 22.39
C TYR A 208 -9.10 7.60 23.13
N GLN A 209 -10.36 7.81 23.50
CA GLN A 209 -10.77 9.02 24.22
C GLN A 209 -10.09 9.20 25.58
N LYS A 210 -9.78 8.11 26.28
CA LYS A 210 -9.10 8.16 27.59
C LYS A 210 -7.61 8.52 27.47
N THR A 211 -7.03 8.29 26.31
CA THR A 211 -5.58 8.41 26.06
C THR A 211 -5.24 9.52 25.06
N SER A 212 -6.24 10.26 24.55
CA SER A 212 -6.16 11.12 23.36
C SER A 212 -5.34 12.39 23.51
N LYS A 213 -4.81 12.72 24.70
CA LYS A 213 -3.95 13.89 24.90
C LYS A 213 -2.50 13.63 24.44
N LYS A 214 -2.30 13.28 23.17
CA LYS A 214 -0.98 13.08 22.56
C LYS A 214 -0.82 14.00 21.34
N ASN A 215 0.43 14.41 21.07
CA ASN A 215 0.79 15.31 19.98
C ASN A 215 0.60 14.62 18.61
N TYR A 216 -0.62 14.69 18.07
CA TYR A 216 -0.97 14.25 16.72
C TYR A 216 -0.67 15.35 15.72
N GLU A 217 -0.17 14.96 14.54
CA GLU A 217 0.05 15.86 13.43
C GLU A 217 -0.72 15.38 12.20
N VAL A 218 -1.33 16.32 11.49
CA VAL A 218 -1.99 16.09 10.20
C VAL A 218 -1.38 17.06 9.21
N THR A 219 -0.56 16.56 8.30
CA THR A 219 -0.05 17.36 7.18
C THR A 219 -0.97 17.20 5.98
N ASN A 220 -1.18 18.30 5.24
CA ASN A 220 -2.12 18.38 4.13
C ASN A 220 -1.52 19.03 2.87
N PHE A 221 -0.19 19.07 2.79
CA PHE A 221 0.52 19.66 1.66
C PHE A 221 1.20 18.58 0.82
N LEU A 222 1.38 18.91 -0.47
CA LEU A 222 2.15 18.15 -1.44
C LEU A 222 3.15 19.11 -2.08
N PHE A 223 4.35 18.60 -2.38
CA PHE A 223 5.34 19.28 -3.20
C PHE A 223 4.87 19.27 -4.64
N LYS A 224 4.78 20.46 -5.24
CA LYS A 224 4.43 20.59 -6.65
C LYS A 224 5.68 20.60 -7.50
N SER A 225 5.68 19.85 -8.59
CA SER A 225 6.69 19.92 -9.65
C SER A 225 6.01 19.96 -11.01
N GLN A 226 6.53 20.80 -11.91
CA GLN A 226 6.11 20.88 -13.29
C GLN A 226 7.23 20.32 -14.17
N THR A 227 7.07 19.07 -14.61
CA THR A 227 8.10 18.36 -15.39
C THR A 227 8.06 18.72 -16.87
N LYS A 228 6.86 18.93 -17.43
CA LYS A 228 6.62 19.38 -18.82
C LYS A 228 5.45 20.38 -18.87
N LYS A 229 5.31 21.16 -19.94
CA LYS A 229 4.32 22.26 -20.05
C LYS A 229 2.89 21.86 -19.64
N SER A 230 2.48 20.61 -19.88
CA SER A 230 1.12 20.12 -19.62
C SER A 230 0.97 19.08 -18.51
N LEU A 231 2.05 18.57 -17.91
CA LEU A 231 2.00 17.62 -16.81
C LEU A 231 2.38 18.33 -15.50
N THR A 232 1.42 18.45 -14.59
CA THR A 232 1.65 18.90 -13.21
C THR A 232 1.66 17.71 -12.28
N THR A 233 2.62 17.68 -11.36
CA THR A 233 2.77 16.62 -10.36
C THR A 233 2.71 17.21 -8.96
N GLU A 234 1.99 16.55 -8.06
CA GLU A 234 1.90 16.93 -6.65
C GLU A 234 2.16 15.69 -5.79
N CYS A 235 3.29 15.66 -5.08
CA CYS A 235 3.76 14.48 -4.35
C CYS A 235 3.99 14.77 -2.88
N ASN A 236 3.87 13.77 -2.01
CA ASN A 236 4.22 13.91 -0.59
C ASN A 236 5.75 13.80 -0.32
N PHE A 237 6.55 13.88 -1.37
CA PHE A 237 8.00 13.96 -1.40
C PHE A 237 8.42 14.88 -2.54
N GLU A 238 9.64 15.37 -2.50
CA GLU A 238 10.15 16.27 -3.53
C GLU A 238 10.70 15.47 -4.72
N MET A 239 10.10 15.65 -5.90
CA MET A 239 10.45 14.88 -7.10
C MET A 239 11.84 15.25 -7.64
N SER A 240 12.26 16.51 -7.48
CA SER A 240 13.56 17.06 -7.89
C SER A 240 14.75 16.29 -7.30
N LEU A 241 14.57 15.65 -6.14
CA LEU A 241 15.61 14.81 -5.53
C LEU A 241 16.00 13.67 -6.48
N TYR A 242 15.03 13.02 -7.12
CA TYR A 242 15.28 11.89 -8.01
C TYR A 242 15.86 12.34 -9.36
N GLU A 243 15.45 13.49 -9.88
CA GLU A 243 16.05 14.12 -11.07
C GLU A 243 17.56 14.36 -10.87
N ASN A 244 17.96 14.75 -9.65
CA ASN A 244 19.35 14.92 -9.23
C ASN A 244 20.01 13.61 -8.74
N SER A 245 19.39 12.45 -9.02
CA SER A 245 19.86 11.13 -8.59
C SER A 245 20.03 10.98 -7.08
N ILE A 246 19.31 11.74 -6.25
CA ILE A 246 19.29 11.65 -4.78
C ILE A 246 18.21 10.66 -4.34
N PHE A 247 18.62 9.40 -4.16
CA PHE A 247 17.73 8.32 -3.71
C PHE A 247 17.58 8.31 -2.19
N LEU A 248 16.34 8.38 -1.72
CA LEU A 248 15.98 8.32 -0.32
C LEU A 248 15.87 6.85 0.06
N ILE A 249 16.98 6.15 0.30
CA ILE A 249 16.95 4.71 0.61
C ILE A 249 16.87 4.53 2.13
N ASN A 250 15.84 3.83 2.61
CA ASN A 250 15.70 3.51 4.03
C ASN A 250 16.25 2.11 4.34
N ASP A 251 16.69 1.86 5.56
CA ASP A 251 17.18 0.55 6.00
C ASP A 251 16.07 -0.50 6.02
N GLN A 252 14.90 -0.12 6.50
CA GLN A 252 13.73 -0.98 6.53
C GLN A 252 12.84 -0.78 5.31
N LEU A 253 12.33 -1.89 4.79
CA LEU A 253 11.32 -1.90 3.74
C LEU A 253 10.00 -1.35 4.29
N LEU A 254 9.46 -0.31 3.65
CA LEU A 254 8.19 0.27 4.06
C LEU A 254 7.04 -0.65 3.63
N LYS A 255 6.42 -1.36 4.58
CA LYS A 255 5.18 -2.10 4.34
C LYS A 255 3.99 -1.20 4.61
N SER A 256 2.98 -1.25 3.74
CA SER A 256 1.72 -0.55 3.96
C SER A 256 0.54 -1.34 3.38
N HIS A 257 -0.61 -1.12 3.98
CA HIS A 257 -1.89 -1.66 3.54
C HIS A 257 -2.64 -0.59 2.75
N ILE A 258 -2.85 -0.83 1.45
CA ILE A 258 -3.51 0.11 0.53
C ILE A 258 -4.96 -0.33 0.32
N PHE A 259 -5.89 0.61 0.33
CA PHE A 259 -7.32 0.37 0.14
C PHE A 259 -8.03 1.62 -0.39
N GLY A 260 -9.20 1.46 -0.98
CA GLY A 260 -9.88 2.56 -1.65
C GLY A 260 -11.36 2.33 -1.88
N TYR A 261 -12.08 3.43 -2.07
CA TYR A 261 -13.51 3.48 -2.31
C TYR A 261 -13.86 4.63 -3.25
N LYS A 262 -14.61 4.35 -4.31
CA LYS A 262 -15.16 5.34 -5.23
C LYS A 262 -16.69 5.21 -5.23
N SER A 263 -17.38 6.34 -5.20
CA SER A 263 -18.83 6.41 -5.38
C SER A 263 -19.22 7.66 -6.16
N GLY A 264 -19.70 7.47 -7.39
CA GLY A 264 -19.94 8.55 -8.34
C GLY A 264 -18.62 9.28 -8.66
N GLN A 265 -18.62 10.60 -8.45
CA GLN A 265 -17.44 11.46 -8.59
C GLN A 265 -16.57 11.52 -7.33
N ASN A 266 -17.07 11.02 -6.19
CA ASN A 266 -16.29 11.03 -4.96
C ASN A 266 -15.37 9.83 -4.91
N MET A 267 -14.15 10.02 -4.40
CA MET A 267 -13.16 8.97 -4.33
C MET A 267 -12.27 9.12 -3.10
N PHE A 268 -11.91 7.99 -2.53
CA PHE A 268 -11.05 7.84 -1.37
C PHE A 268 -10.00 6.78 -1.68
N PHE A 269 -8.73 7.13 -1.55
CA PHE A 269 -7.62 6.23 -1.77
C PHE A 269 -6.60 6.41 -0.66
N ALA A 270 -6.40 5.35 0.13
CA ALA A 270 -5.66 5.44 1.37
C ALA A 270 -4.63 4.34 1.53
N THR A 271 -3.66 4.64 2.39
CA THR A 271 -2.64 3.69 2.81
C THR A 271 -2.34 3.85 4.29
N ALA A 272 -2.29 2.72 4.99
CA ALA A 272 -1.95 2.65 6.40
C ALA A 272 -0.61 1.93 6.58
N SER A 273 0.26 2.48 7.43
CA SER A 273 1.56 1.89 7.73
C SER A 273 1.96 2.11 9.19
N GLN A 274 2.76 1.19 9.72
CA GLN A 274 3.44 1.36 11.00
C GLN A 274 4.82 0.70 10.95
N ALA A 275 5.77 1.27 11.67
CA ALA A 275 7.09 0.69 11.90
C ALA A 275 7.19 0.11 13.30
N ASN A 276 8.25 -0.67 13.57
CA ASN A 276 8.59 -1.18 14.89
C ASN A 276 7.38 -1.82 15.62
N VAL A 277 6.66 -2.68 14.90
CA VAL A 277 5.44 -3.32 15.41
C VAL A 277 5.80 -4.17 16.64
N LYS A 278 5.22 -3.81 17.79
CA LYS A 278 5.36 -4.53 19.04
C LYS A 278 4.24 -5.56 19.14
N ILE A 279 4.58 -6.78 19.57
CA ILE A 279 3.63 -7.87 19.78
C ILE A 279 2.92 -7.68 21.13
N GLU A 280 2.18 -6.59 21.23
CA GLU A 280 1.42 -6.15 22.39
C GLU A 280 0.05 -5.62 21.97
N PRO A 281 -1.02 -5.94 22.72
CA PRO A 281 -2.36 -5.46 22.44
C PRO A 281 -2.52 -3.97 22.78
N ILE A 282 -3.47 -3.30 22.13
CA ILE A 282 -3.89 -1.95 22.51
C ILE A 282 -4.98 -2.06 23.58
N GLY A 283 -4.60 -1.85 24.84
CA GLY A 283 -5.49 -2.14 25.97
C GLY A 283 -5.89 -3.62 25.97
N ASN A 284 -7.19 -3.91 26.01
CA ASN A 284 -7.73 -5.27 25.92
C ASN A 284 -8.26 -5.61 24.51
N LEU A 285 -7.66 -5.03 23.48
CA LEU A 285 -8.06 -5.22 22.08
C LEU A 285 -6.88 -5.79 21.29
N PRO A 286 -7.14 -6.71 20.34
CA PRO A 286 -6.11 -7.46 19.64
C PRO A 286 -5.44 -6.66 18.50
N PHE A 287 -5.37 -5.33 18.61
CA PHE A 287 -4.56 -4.53 17.71
C PHE A 287 -3.09 -4.61 18.10
N PHE A 288 -2.19 -4.62 17.12
CA PHE A 288 -0.75 -4.55 17.38
C PHE A 288 -0.32 -3.09 17.50
N LYS A 289 0.48 -2.77 18.53
CA LYS A 289 1.09 -1.43 18.66
C LYS A 289 2.22 -1.25 17.65
N GLY A 290 2.37 -0.04 17.15
CA GLY A 290 3.50 0.33 16.30
C GLY A 290 3.74 1.83 16.29
N GLU A 291 4.75 2.26 15.54
CA GLU A 291 5.14 3.66 15.40
C GLU A 291 4.61 4.25 14.09
N SER A 292 3.85 5.35 14.21
CA SER A 292 3.36 6.12 13.06
C SER A 292 4.33 7.19 12.58
N ASN A 293 5.27 7.67 13.40
CA ASN A 293 6.33 8.57 12.94
C ASN A 293 7.45 7.81 12.21
N SER A 294 7.05 7.03 11.21
CA SER A 294 7.92 6.28 10.33
C SER A 294 7.91 6.90 8.94
N ARG A 295 8.66 6.35 7.98
CA ARG A 295 8.63 6.85 6.61
C ARG A 295 7.24 6.69 5.99
N SER A 296 6.79 7.69 5.24
CA SER A 296 5.51 7.66 4.52
C SER A 296 5.58 6.81 3.25
N ALA A 297 4.46 6.22 2.86
CA ALA A 297 4.28 5.69 1.51
C ALA A 297 4.37 6.86 0.52
N ALA A 298 4.96 6.63 -0.65
CA ALA A 298 5.06 7.65 -1.67
C ALA A 298 3.69 7.82 -2.32
N MET A 299 3.18 9.05 -2.35
CA MET A 299 1.86 9.38 -2.89
C MET A 299 1.99 10.57 -3.82
N CYS A 300 1.47 10.43 -5.04
CA CYS A 300 1.53 11.47 -6.05
C CYS A 300 0.22 11.61 -6.81
N HIS A 301 -0.14 12.84 -7.13
CA HIS A 301 -1.20 13.23 -8.05
C HIS A 301 -0.58 13.81 -9.32
N PHE A 302 -0.85 13.19 -10.46
CA PHE A 302 -0.46 13.63 -11.78
C PHE A 302 -1.68 14.19 -12.51
N MET A 303 -1.56 15.40 -13.05
CA MET A 303 -2.61 16.08 -13.81
C MET A 303 -2.07 16.45 -15.18
N ASN A 304 -2.69 15.91 -16.23
CA ASN A 304 -2.35 16.24 -17.61
C ASN A 304 -3.45 17.14 -18.20
N SER A 305 -3.12 18.41 -18.45
CA SER A 305 -4.06 19.38 -19.01
C SER A 305 -4.45 19.10 -20.45
N ASP A 306 -3.51 18.61 -21.27
CA ASP A 306 -3.72 18.39 -22.70
C ASP A 306 -4.66 17.21 -22.93
N LYS A 307 -4.45 16.13 -22.18
CA LYS A 307 -5.26 14.91 -22.25
C LYS A 307 -6.50 14.96 -21.35
N GLN A 308 -6.58 15.94 -20.45
CA GLN A 308 -7.62 16.04 -19.41
C GLN A 308 -7.72 14.77 -18.56
N THR A 309 -6.55 14.25 -18.17
CA THR A 309 -6.42 13.04 -17.34
C THR A 309 -5.85 13.38 -15.98
N GLN A 310 -6.27 12.63 -14.98
CA GLN A 310 -5.78 12.72 -13.61
C GLN A 310 -5.46 11.32 -13.10
N MET A 311 -4.33 11.20 -12.42
CA MET A 311 -3.81 9.93 -11.94
C MET A 311 -3.27 10.05 -10.54
N TRP A 312 -3.70 9.18 -9.63
CA TRP A 312 -3.15 9.12 -8.28
C TRP A 312 -2.38 7.83 -8.11
N PHE A 313 -1.23 7.87 -7.47
CA PHE A 313 -0.46 6.67 -7.14
C PHE A 313 -0.13 6.61 -5.67
N ILE A 314 -0.13 5.38 -5.15
CA ILE A 314 0.43 5.04 -3.85
C ILE A 314 1.48 3.96 -4.08
N SER A 315 2.73 4.25 -3.73
CA SER A 315 3.83 3.31 -3.75
C SER A 315 4.32 2.92 -2.35
N SER A 316 4.57 1.62 -2.18
CA SER A 316 5.01 1.01 -0.94
C SER A 316 5.80 -0.27 -1.21
N GLN A 317 6.05 -1.08 -0.17
CA GLN A 317 6.76 -2.35 -0.20
C GLN A 317 8.17 -2.23 -0.82
N SER A 318 8.83 -1.12 -0.53
CA SER A 318 10.15 -0.77 -1.06
C SER A 318 10.97 -0.04 0.00
N ARG A 319 12.29 -0.07 -0.16
CA ARG A 319 13.22 0.78 0.60
C ARG A 319 13.25 2.22 0.07
N ASP A 320 12.75 2.45 -1.15
CA ASP A 320 12.56 3.78 -1.73
C ASP A 320 11.32 3.81 -2.65
N PRO A 321 10.10 3.93 -2.08
CA PRO A 321 8.87 3.92 -2.88
C PRO A 321 8.74 5.13 -3.80
N GLY A 322 9.40 6.25 -3.51
CA GLY A 322 9.36 7.44 -4.37
C GLY A 322 10.04 7.19 -5.71
N GLN A 323 11.14 6.42 -5.72
CA GLN A 323 11.83 6.04 -6.96
C GLN A 323 10.90 5.26 -7.91
N HIS A 324 10.04 4.39 -7.38
CA HIS A 324 9.10 3.64 -8.21
C HIS A 324 8.06 4.52 -8.89
N ILE A 325 7.61 5.60 -8.24
CA ILE A 325 6.72 6.58 -8.86
C ILE A 325 7.48 7.46 -9.85
N PHE A 326 8.70 7.88 -9.50
CA PHE A 326 9.58 8.65 -10.38
C PHE A 326 9.83 7.91 -11.71
N ASN A 327 10.09 6.60 -11.65
CA ASN A 327 10.28 5.78 -12.84
C ASN A 327 9.08 5.81 -13.80
N LEU A 328 7.85 6.00 -13.31
CA LEU A 328 6.68 6.13 -14.20
C LEU A 328 6.78 7.39 -15.07
N MET A 329 7.39 8.46 -14.56
CA MET A 329 7.67 9.66 -15.37
C MET A 329 8.68 9.36 -16.47
N GLU A 330 9.76 8.65 -16.14
CA GLU A 330 10.75 8.20 -17.14
C GLU A 330 10.15 7.27 -18.19
N TYR A 331 9.11 6.51 -17.82
CA TYR A 331 8.35 5.65 -18.74
C TYR A 331 7.30 6.41 -19.58
N GLY A 332 7.22 7.73 -19.45
CA GLY A 332 6.37 8.57 -20.27
C GLY A 332 4.92 8.64 -19.81
N ILE A 333 4.67 8.74 -18.50
CA ILE A 333 3.31 8.85 -17.93
C ILE A 333 2.47 10.00 -18.53
N GLU A 334 3.11 11.05 -19.04
CA GLU A 334 2.46 12.14 -19.77
C GLU A 334 1.74 11.66 -21.03
N ASN A 335 2.17 10.54 -21.61
CA ASN A 335 1.60 9.98 -22.83
C ASN A 335 0.40 9.06 -22.56
N VAL A 336 0.01 8.85 -21.30
CA VAL A 336 -1.14 8.01 -20.94
C VAL A 336 -2.47 8.75 -21.14
N ASP A 337 -3.32 8.20 -22.00
CA ASP A 337 -4.69 8.67 -22.33
C ASP A 337 -5.79 7.65 -22.03
N GLU A 338 -5.43 6.40 -21.74
CA GLU A 338 -6.36 5.36 -21.32
C GLU A 338 -5.81 4.48 -20.20
N ILE A 339 -6.72 3.90 -19.41
CA ILE A 339 -6.34 3.04 -18.29
C ILE A 339 -5.57 1.79 -18.72
N LYS A 340 -5.78 1.29 -19.95
CA LYS A 340 -5.08 0.12 -20.49
C LYS A 340 -3.59 0.40 -20.73
N SER A 341 -3.27 1.57 -21.26
CA SER A 341 -1.87 2.03 -21.38
C SER A 341 -1.23 2.20 -20.00
N LEU A 342 -1.97 2.74 -19.02
CA LEU A 342 -1.47 2.84 -17.65
C LEU A 342 -1.24 1.48 -16.99
N ASP A 343 -2.16 0.53 -17.17
CA ASP A 343 -2.05 -0.84 -16.67
C ASP A 343 -0.81 -1.54 -17.24
N THR A 344 -0.55 -1.35 -18.53
CA THR A 344 0.67 -1.85 -19.20
C THR A 344 1.93 -1.23 -18.59
N MET A 345 1.91 0.08 -18.35
CA MET A 345 3.02 0.80 -17.71
C MET A 345 3.30 0.31 -16.27
N ILE A 346 2.28 0.10 -15.44
CA ILE A 346 2.47 -0.42 -14.07
C ILE A 346 3.00 -1.86 -14.08
N LYS A 347 2.58 -2.67 -15.07
CA LYS A 347 3.04 -4.05 -15.26
C LYS A 347 4.47 -4.15 -15.77
N PHE A 348 4.99 -3.10 -16.39
CA PHE A 348 6.36 -3.01 -16.90
C PHE A 348 7.40 -3.28 -15.81
N SER A 349 8.56 -3.81 -16.20
CA SER A 349 9.66 -4.18 -15.31
C SER A 349 10.11 -3.01 -14.43
N ARG A 350 10.16 -3.23 -13.11
CA ARG A 350 10.64 -2.23 -12.16
C ARG A 350 12.11 -2.40 -11.88
N HIS A 351 12.73 -1.28 -11.56
CA HIS A 351 14.08 -1.24 -11.06
C HIS A 351 14.21 -0.27 -9.88
N GLN A 352 15.26 -0.46 -9.08
CA GLN A 352 15.61 0.39 -7.95
C GLN A 352 17.13 0.57 -7.92
N PHE A 353 17.60 1.81 -7.91
CA PHE A 353 19.02 2.08 -7.68
C PHE A 353 19.31 2.10 -6.18
N LEU A 354 20.39 1.45 -5.80
CA LEU A 354 20.95 1.50 -4.45
C LEU A 354 22.21 2.37 -4.46
N LYS A 355 22.52 3.02 -3.34
CA LYS A 355 23.74 3.82 -3.16
C LYS A 355 24.70 3.17 -2.18
N ASN A 356 25.99 3.49 -2.34
CA ASN A 356 27.10 3.14 -1.45
C ASN A 356 27.25 1.62 -1.17
N PRO A 357 27.80 0.82 -2.12
CA PRO A 357 28.11 1.16 -3.52
C PRO A 357 26.86 1.22 -4.42
N VAL A 358 27.01 1.87 -5.58
CA VAL A 358 25.96 1.96 -6.61
C VAL A 358 25.67 0.57 -7.15
N ARG A 359 24.40 0.15 -7.06
CA ARG A 359 23.91 -1.16 -7.51
C ARG A 359 22.53 -1.00 -8.10
N LEU A 360 22.14 -1.88 -9.00
CA LEU A 360 20.80 -1.93 -9.59
C LEU A 360 20.09 -3.19 -9.13
N VAL A 361 18.86 -3.05 -8.65
CA VAL A 361 17.95 -4.19 -8.48
C VAL A 361 16.86 -4.08 -9.53
N ILE A 362 16.59 -5.15 -10.27
CA ILE A 362 15.61 -5.16 -11.37
C ILE A 362 14.75 -6.43 -11.35
N GLU A 363 13.52 -6.33 -11.85
CA GLU A 363 12.68 -7.47 -12.20
C GLU A 363 13.04 -8.03 -13.58
N SER A 364 14.22 -8.66 -13.71
CA SER A 364 14.78 -9.04 -15.04
C SER A 364 13.83 -9.92 -15.86
N ARG A 365 13.05 -10.79 -15.22
CA ARG A 365 12.08 -11.68 -15.89
C ARG A 365 10.88 -10.96 -16.53
N ARG A 366 10.66 -9.69 -16.20
CA ARG A 366 9.65 -8.82 -16.85
C ARG A 366 10.26 -7.89 -17.90
N SER A 367 11.58 -7.93 -18.08
CA SER A 367 12.32 -7.15 -19.06
C SER A 367 12.53 -7.95 -20.34
N SER A 368 12.64 -7.25 -21.47
CA SER A 368 13.14 -7.85 -22.71
C SER A 368 14.67 -8.03 -22.67
N ASN A 369 15.21 -8.95 -23.46
CA ASN A 369 16.66 -9.15 -23.55
C ASN A 369 17.40 -7.86 -23.91
N LYS A 370 16.86 -7.06 -24.85
CA LYS A 370 17.43 -5.76 -25.22
C LYS A 370 17.56 -4.80 -24.03
N GLN A 371 16.56 -4.78 -23.15
CA GLN A 371 16.60 -3.94 -21.95
C GLN A 371 17.64 -4.44 -20.95
N ILE A 372 17.78 -5.76 -20.80
CA ILE A 372 18.82 -6.34 -19.95
C ILE A 372 20.20 -5.98 -20.51
N ASP A 373 20.42 -6.12 -21.83
CA ASP A 373 21.67 -5.78 -22.49
C ASP A 373 22.04 -4.30 -22.35
N GLU A 374 21.05 -3.40 -22.43
CA GLU A 374 21.26 -1.97 -22.19
C GLU A 374 21.67 -1.68 -20.73
N LEU A 375 21.09 -2.39 -19.76
CA LEU A 375 21.43 -2.22 -18.35
C LEU A 375 22.79 -2.81 -18.01
N LEU A 376 23.19 -3.93 -18.61
CA LEU A 376 24.51 -4.54 -18.42
C LEU A 376 25.65 -3.60 -18.86
N LYS A 377 25.38 -2.67 -19.79
CA LYS A 377 26.35 -1.63 -20.20
C LYS A 377 26.62 -0.58 -19.12
N LEU A 378 25.80 -0.48 -18.08
CA LEU A 378 25.96 0.52 -17.01
C LEU A 378 27.18 0.26 -16.11
N ASN A 379 27.85 -0.89 -16.25
CA ASN A 379 29.03 -1.29 -15.48
C ASN A 379 28.85 -1.15 -13.96
N ILE A 380 27.65 -1.46 -13.48
CA ILE A 380 27.30 -1.53 -12.05
C ILE A 380 26.76 -2.93 -11.74
N PRO A 381 26.92 -3.43 -10.50
CA PRO A 381 26.34 -4.72 -10.13
C PRO A 381 24.81 -4.71 -10.25
N ILE A 382 24.27 -5.73 -10.92
CA ILE A 382 22.84 -5.90 -11.16
C ILE A 382 22.35 -7.15 -10.42
N TYR A 383 21.26 -7.00 -9.67
CA TYR A 383 20.60 -8.09 -8.94
C TYR A 383 19.18 -8.25 -9.44
N ASN A 384 18.77 -9.51 -9.64
CA ASN A 384 17.38 -9.81 -9.94
C ASN A 384 16.51 -9.81 -8.67
N SER A 385 15.28 -9.32 -8.76
CA SER A 385 14.26 -9.43 -7.73
C SER A 385 12.96 -9.97 -8.32
N LYS A 386 12.28 -10.84 -7.57
CA LYS A 386 11.02 -11.44 -8.00
C LYS A 386 9.92 -10.38 -8.19
N LYS A 387 9.87 -9.43 -7.27
CA LYS A 387 8.83 -8.39 -7.16
C LYS A 387 9.40 -7.17 -6.44
N LEU A 388 9.51 -6.03 -7.11
CA LEU A 388 9.98 -4.76 -6.53
C LEU A 388 8.81 -3.81 -6.26
N GLY A 389 8.71 -3.33 -5.03
CA GLY A 389 7.69 -2.35 -4.64
C GLY A 389 6.25 -2.87 -4.79
N LYS A 390 5.32 -1.97 -4.58
CA LYS A 390 3.89 -2.10 -4.86
C LYS A 390 3.42 -0.73 -5.32
N ILE A 391 2.79 -0.64 -6.49
CA ILE A 391 2.20 0.62 -7.00
C ILE A 391 0.74 0.36 -7.30
N TRP A 392 -0.16 0.92 -6.51
CA TRP A 392 -1.57 0.99 -6.87
C TRP A 392 -1.91 2.40 -7.30
N GLY A 393 -2.85 2.51 -8.24
CA GLY A 393 -3.22 3.77 -8.83
C GLY A 393 -4.72 3.99 -8.90
N PHE A 394 -5.08 5.21 -9.26
CA PHE A 394 -6.39 5.60 -9.74
C PHE A 394 -6.20 6.38 -11.04
N TYR A 395 -7.04 6.11 -12.03
CA TYR A 395 -7.04 6.80 -13.31
C TYR A 395 -8.41 7.41 -13.55
N GLN A 396 -8.44 8.66 -14.00
CA GLN A 396 -9.66 9.31 -14.45
C GLN A 396 -9.42 10.18 -15.68
N SER A 397 -10.33 10.05 -16.64
CA SER A 397 -10.50 10.88 -17.83
C SER A 397 -12.00 11.19 -18.00
N LYS A 398 -12.38 11.81 -19.13
CA LYS A 398 -13.81 12.00 -19.46
C LYS A 398 -14.60 10.68 -19.54
N ASN A 399 -13.96 9.63 -20.05
CA ASN A 399 -14.63 8.40 -20.45
C ASN A 399 -14.28 7.19 -19.58
N GLN A 400 -13.31 7.33 -18.67
CA GLN A 400 -12.83 6.24 -17.81
C GLN A 400 -12.57 6.78 -16.41
N SER A 401 -12.92 6.00 -15.39
CA SER A 401 -12.64 6.37 -14.00
C SER A 401 -12.61 5.11 -13.14
N SER A 402 -11.41 4.68 -12.73
CA SER A 402 -11.20 3.36 -12.16
C SER A 402 -9.90 3.26 -11.37
N PHE A 403 -9.88 2.39 -10.36
CA PHE A 403 -8.65 2.02 -9.66
C PHE A 403 -7.83 1.06 -10.52
N LEU A 404 -6.52 1.06 -10.28
CA LEU A 404 -5.55 0.21 -10.95
C LEU A 404 -4.69 -0.52 -9.93
N LEU A 405 -4.68 -1.84 -9.98
CA LEU A 405 -3.96 -2.71 -9.06
C LEU A 405 -2.68 -3.25 -9.70
N ASP A 406 -1.65 -3.38 -8.88
CA ASP A 406 -0.41 -4.06 -9.24
C ASP A 406 -0.62 -5.57 -9.32
N ASP A 407 -0.42 -6.15 -10.50
CA ASP A 407 -0.59 -7.59 -10.71
C ASP A 407 0.41 -8.45 -9.93
N ARG A 408 1.48 -7.85 -9.40
CA ARG A 408 2.49 -8.52 -8.56
C ARG A 408 2.01 -8.79 -7.14
N ARG A 409 1.00 -8.08 -6.66
CA ARG A 409 0.52 -8.17 -5.27
C ARG A 409 -0.91 -8.67 -5.22
N ASP A 410 -1.29 -9.25 -4.09
CA ASP A 410 -2.68 -9.62 -3.87
C ASP A 410 -3.52 -8.35 -3.80
N GLY A 411 -4.60 -8.36 -4.55
CA GLY A 411 -5.48 -7.24 -4.74
C GLY A 411 -6.80 -7.70 -5.33
N TYR A 412 -7.86 -7.00 -4.96
CA TYR A 412 -9.18 -7.21 -5.52
C TYR A 412 -9.82 -5.87 -5.81
N VAL A 413 -10.34 -5.73 -7.03
CA VAL A 413 -11.15 -4.61 -7.46
C VAL A 413 -12.54 -5.10 -7.76
N GLU A 414 -13.53 -4.46 -7.13
CA GLU A 414 -14.93 -4.72 -7.37
C GLU A 414 -15.52 -3.65 -8.28
N CYS A 415 -16.13 -4.08 -9.37
CA CYS A 415 -16.72 -3.20 -10.38
C CYS A 415 -18.25 -3.29 -10.34
N ASN A 416 -18.92 -2.30 -9.73
CA ASN A 416 -20.38 -2.26 -9.64
C ASN A 416 -21.00 -1.10 -10.42
N SER A 417 -21.82 -1.44 -11.42
CA SER A 417 -22.49 -0.49 -12.31
C SER A 417 -23.78 0.13 -11.73
N ASN A 418 -24.31 -0.40 -10.63
CA ASN A 418 -25.64 -0.05 -10.10
C ASN A 418 -25.73 1.33 -9.42
#